data_AF-A0A6L7NN15-F1
#
_entry.id   AF-A0A6L7NN15-F1
#
_cell.length_a   1.000
_cell.length_b   1.000
_cell.length_c   1.000
_cell.angle_alpha   90.00
_cell.angle_beta   90.00
_cell.angle_gamma   90.00
#
_symmetry.space_group_name_H-M   'P 1'
#
loop_
_entity.id
_entity.type
_entity.pdbx_description
1 polymer ?
#
loop_
_entity_poly.entity_id
_entity_poly.type
_entity_poly.pdbx_seq_one_letter_code
_entity_poly.pdbx_strand_id
1 'polypeptide(L)' 'MASGLRVAVTGAAGFVGAGLVERLAASDDVDRIVALDILPVGGTPPKVVAFQQDIRQPVAGVL' A
#
# COMPACT_ATOMS: atom_id res chain seq x y z
N MET A 1 -14.41 0.51 -18.71
CA MET A 1 -12.99 0.83 -18.49
C MET A 1 -12.43 -0.32 -17.67
N ALA A 2 -11.38 -1.00 -18.13
CA ALA A 2 -10.79 -2.07 -17.33
C ALA A 2 -10.27 -1.44 -16.04
N SER A 3 -10.80 -1.86 -14.89
CA SER A 3 -10.29 -1.40 -13.59
C SER A 3 -8.86 -1.92 -13.45
N GLY A 4 -7.89 -1.02 -13.34
CA GLY A 4 -6.51 -1.38 -13.05
C GLY A 4 -6.39 -2.11 -11.71
N LEU A 5 -5.22 -2.70 -11.48
CA LEU A 5 -4.96 -3.54 -10.33
C LEU A 5 -5.03 -2.74 -9.03
N ARG A 6 -5.63 -3.34 -8.00
CA ARG A 6 -5.67 -2.81 -6.64
C ARG A 6 -4.81 -3.70 -5.77
N VAL A 7 -3.77 -3.13 -5.19
CA VAL A 7 -2.72 -3.88 -4.50
C VAL A 7 -2.65 -3.46 -3.04
N ALA A 8 -2.57 -4.43 -2.13
CA ALA A 8 -2.21 -4.21 -0.74
C ALA A 8 -0.76 -4.65 -0.52
N VAL A 9 0.05 -3.82 0.12
CA VAL A 9 1.46 -4.11 0.43
C VAL A 9 1.65 -4.05 1.93
N THR A 10 1.96 -5.17 2.57
CA THR A 10 2.37 -5.23 3.98
C THR A 10 3.88 -5.09 4.11
N GLY A 11 4.37 -4.49 5.18
CA GLY A 11 5.80 -4.19 5.32
C GLY A 11 6.22 -3.03 4.43
N ALA A 12 5.29 -2.12 4.12
CA ALA A 12 5.47 -1.03 3.16
C ALA A 12 6.51 0.02 3.61
N ALA A 13 6.80 0.15 4.90
CA ALA A 13 7.88 1.00 5.40
C ALA A 13 9.23 0.27 5.43
N GLY A 14 9.25 -1.04 5.15
CA GLY A 14 10.44 -1.87 5.15
C GLY A 14 11.30 -1.72 3.90
N PHE A 15 12.50 -2.32 3.95
CA PHE A 15 13.53 -2.22 2.92
C PHE A 15 13.02 -2.52 1.50
N VAL A 16 12.30 -3.64 1.33
CA VAL A 16 11.73 -4.03 0.02
C VAL A 16 10.41 -3.29 -0.23
N GLY A 17 9.58 -3.14 0.79
CA GLY A 17 8.23 -2.58 0.67
C GLY A 17 8.24 -1.15 0.15
N ALA A 18 9.15 -0.31 0.64
CA ALA A 18 9.24 1.08 0.19
C ALA A 18 9.51 1.18 -1.31
N GLY A 19 10.53 0.48 -1.80
CA GLY A 19 10.86 0.47 -3.24
C GLY A 19 9.80 -0.23 -4.10
N LEU A 20 9.10 -1.23 -3.56
CA LEU A 20 7.98 -1.87 -4.26
C LEU A 20 6.79 -0.91 -4.42
N VAL A 21 6.43 -0.19 -3.37
CA VAL A 21 5.35 0.82 -3.40
C VAL A 21 5.66 1.91 -4.44
N GLU A 22 6.89 2.42 -4.48
CA GLU A 22 7.31 3.40 -5.49
C GLU A 22 7.16 2.87 -6.92
N ARG A 23 7.61 1.64 -7.19
CA ARG A 23 7.52 1.03 -8.52
C ARG A 23 6.07 0.76 -8.94
N LEU A 24 5.24 0.26 -8.02
CA LEU A 24 3.81 0.08 -8.27
C LEU A 24 3.12 1.44 -8.49
N ALA A 25 3.52 2.48 -7.77
CA ALA A 25 2.98 3.82 -7.92
C ALA A 25 3.33 4.43 -9.30
N ALA A 26 4.41 3.99 -9.93
CA ALA A 26 4.79 4.42 -11.28
C ALA A 26 4.12 3.62 -12.41
N SER A 27 3.47 2.49 -12.11
CA SER A 27 2.87 1.61 -13.13
C SER A 27 1.45 2.05 -13.49
N ASP A 28 1.15 2.24 -14.77
CA ASP A 28 -0.20 2.57 -15.27
C ASP A 28 -1.19 1.42 -15.12
N ASP A 29 -0.72 0.18 -14.91
CA ASP A 29 -1.57 -0.99 -14.67
C ASP A 29 -2.14 -1.02 -13.25
N VAL A 30 -1.62 -0.18 -12.34
CA VAL A 30 -2.03 -0.13 -10.93
C VAL A 30 -2.86 1.13 -10.67
N ASP A 31 -4.12 0.93 -10.28
CA ASP A 31 -5.06 2.01 -9.98
C ASP A 31 -4.99 2.46 -8.52
N ARG A 32 -4.69 1.53 -7.60
CA ARG A 32 -4.67 1.83 -6.16
C ARG A 32 -3.74 0.94 -5.38
N ILE A 33 -3.05 1.54 -4.42
CA ILE A 33 -2.14 0.87 -3.50
C ILE A 33 -2.58 1.16 -2.06
N VAL A 34 -2.73 0.12 -1.26
CA VAL A 34 -2.92 0.21 0.19
C VAL A 34 -1.60 -0.22 0.84
N ALA A 35 -0.84 0.74 1.35
CA ALA A 35 0.46 0.52 1.96
C ALA A 35 0.30 0.36 3.48
N LEU A 36 0.52 -0.86 3.96
CA LEU A 36 0.31 -1.30 5.34
C LEU A 36 1.64 -1.54 6.03
N ASP A 37 1.83 -0.91 7.19
CA ASP A 37 2.98 -1.20 8.05
C ASP A 37 2.67 -0.84 9.51
N ILE A 38 3.36 -1.44 10.46
CA ILE A 38 3.30 -1.05 11.87
C ILE A 38 4.00 0.30 12.09
N LEU A 39 4.99 0.62 11.25
CA LEU A 39 5.68 1.90 11.21
C LEU A 39 4.97 2.90 10.27
N PRO A 40 5.22 4.20 10.42
CA PRO A 40 4.73 5.19 9.44
C PRO A 40 5.28 4.92 8.05
N VAL A 41 4.39 4.87 7.05
CA VAL A 41 4.77 4.80 5.62
C VAL A 41 4.89 6.24 5.09
N GLY A 42 6.05 6.60 4.54
CA GLY A 42 6.31 7.91 3.96
C GLY A 42 5.87 8.02 2.49
N GLY A 43 5.57 9.26 2.06
CA GLY A 43 5.24 9.58 0.66
C GLY A 43 3.81 9.21 0.28
N THR A 44 3.13 10.11 -0.44
CA THR A 44 1.75 9.87 -0.89
C THR A 44 1.58 10.25 -2.35
N PRO A 45 2.09 9.43 -3.30
CA PRO A 45 1.58 9.47 -4.66
C PRO A 45 0.05 9.41 -4.63
N PRO A 46 -0.69 10.08 -5.54
CA PRO A 46 -2.15 10.20 -5.45
C PRO A 46 -2.92 8.88 -5.32
N LYS A 47 -2.35 7.77 -5.81
CA LYS A 47 -2.95 6.42 -5.75
C LYS A 47 -2.48 5.53 -4.58
N VAL A 48 -1.64 6.04 -3.69
CA VAL A 48 -1.17 5.32 -2.49
C VAL A 48 -1.92 5.83 -1.26
N VAL A 49 -2.52 4.89 -0.53
CA VAL A 49 -3.11 5.15 0.80
C VAL A 49 -2.27 4.42 1.83
N ALA A 50 -1.64 5.18 2.72
CA ALA A 50 -0.90 4.65 3.86
C ALA A 50 -1.87 4.29 4.99
N PHE A 51 -1.69 3.10 5.57
CA PHE A 51 -2.46 2.63 6.71
C PHE A 51 -1.49 2.05 7.74
N GLN A 52 -1.28 2.78 8.84
CA GLN A 52 -0.44 2.30 9.93
C GLN A 52 -1.23 1.28 10.75
N GLN A 53 -0.86 0.01 10.66
CA GLN A 53 -1.58 -1.11 11.23
C GLN A 53 -0.62 -2.22 11.65
N ASP A 54 -0.79 -2.71 12.88
CA ASP A 54 -0.25 -4.00 13.26
C ASP A 54 -1.09 -5.11 12.59
N ILE A 55 -0.51 -5.77 11.58
CA ILE A 55 -1.19 -6.84 10.84
C ILE A 55 -1.48 -8.09 11.69
N ARG A 56 -0.88 -8.20 12.89
CA ARG A 56 -1.18 -9.27 13.85
C ARG A 56 -2.51 -9.03 14.56
N GLN A 57 -3.04 -7.81 14.48
CA GLN A 57 -4.35 -7.46 14.99
C GLN A 57 -5.38 -7.51 13.84
N PRO A 58 -6.64 -7.88 14.11
CA PRO A 58 -7.71 -7.76 13.13
C PRO A 58 -7.78 -6.33 12.57
N VAL A 59 -7.92 -6.22 11.25
CA VAL A 59 -8.17 -4.93 10.61
C VAL A 59 -9.63 -4.57 10.89
N ALA A 60 -9.86 -3.54 11.71
CA ALA A 60 -11.21 -3.10 12.02
C ALA A 60 -11.93 -2.64 10.73
N GLY A 61 -13.10 -3.21 10.45
CA GLY A 61 -13.93 -2.82 9.29
C GLY A 61 -13.70 -3.60 7.99
N VAL A 62 -13.10 -4.79 8.03
CA VAL A 62 -13.07 -5.72 6.88
C VAL A 62 -13.84 -7.00 7.22
N LEU A 63 -15.16 -6.87 7.31
CA LEU A 63 -16.18 -7.89 7.00
C LEU A 63 -17.40 -7.16 6.41
#